data_AF-A0A7V6MWG2-F1
#
_entry.id   AF-A0A7V6MWG2-F1
#
_cell.length_a   1.000
_cell.length_b   1.000
_cell.length_c   1.000
_cell.angle_alpha   90.00
_cell.angle_beta   90.00
_cell.angle_gamma   90.00
#
_symmetry.space_group_name_H-M   'P 1'
#
loop_
_entity.id
_entity.type
_entity.pdbx_description
1 polymer ?
#
loop_
_entity_poly.entity_id
_entity_poly.type
_entity_poly.pdbx_seq_one_letter_code
_entity_poly.pdbx_strand_id
1 'polypeptide(L)' 'MGPALDIRNLVLQNLSGSNREEVEGYIQETIDTREEEALPGMGILFEVVWSRSDKTEKGII' A
#
# COMPACT_ATOMS: atom_id res chain seq x y z
N MET A 1 13.82 -0.24 -24.32
CA MET A 1 12.64 -0.64 -23.53
C MET A 1 13.03 -0.46 -22.08
N GLY A 2 12.51 0.59 -21.42
CA GLY A 2 12.78 0.80 -19.99
C GLY A 2 12.21 -0.35 -19.18
N PRO A 3 12.73 -0.63 -17.96
CA PRO A 3 12.13 -1.63 -17.11
C PRO A 3 10.66 -1.24 -16.92
N ALA A 4 9.75 -2.19 -17.13
CA ALA A 4 8.37 -2.02 -16.68
C ALA A 4 8.44 -1.69 -15.18
N LEU A 5 7.90 -0.53 -14.80
CA LEU A 5 7.94 -0.09 -13.40
C LEU A 5 7.20 -1.13 -12.58
N ASP A 6 7.93 -1.90 -11.78
CA ASP A 6 7.34 -2.95 -10.94
C ASP A 6 6.79 -2.30 -9.68
N ILE A 7 5.60 -1.71 -9.82
CA ILE A 7 4.89 -0.96 -8.77
C ILE A 7 4.79 -1.81 -7.50
N ARG A 8 4.62 -3.12 -7.65
CA ARG A 8 4.58 -4.05 -6.52
C ARG A 8 5.86 -4.05 -5.74
N ASN A 9 6.99 -4.18 -6.42
CA ASN A 9 8.28 -4.20 -5.77
C ASN A 9 8.59 -2.86 -5.10
N LEU A 10 8.22 -1.73 -5.72
CA LEU A 10 8.39 -0.40 -5.14
C LEU A 10 7.57 -0.21 -3.86
N VAL A 11 6.29 -0.61 -3.88
CA VAL A 11 5.42 -0.55 -2.69
C VAL A 11 5.97 -1.45 -1.59
N LEU A 12 6.36 -2.68 -1.92
CA LEU A 12 6.94 -3.60 -0.94
C LEU A 12 8.24 -3.07 -0.34
N GLN A 13 9.10 -2.41 -1.13
CA GLN A 13 10.31 -1.78 -0.64
C GLN A 13 10.02 -0.59 0.27
N ASN A 14 9.10 0.29 -0.14
CA ASN A 14 8.70 1.44 0.67
C ASN A 14 8.11 0.99 2.01
N LEU A 15 7.23 -0.02 2.01
CA LEU A 15 6.61 -0.56 3.22
C LEU A 15 7.56 -1.42 4.07
N SER A 16 8.63 -1.97 3.47
CA SER A 16 9.63 -2.77 4.18
C SER A 16 10.56 -1.87 4.99
N GLY A 17 10.08 -1.46 6.16
CA GLY A 17 10.79 -0.54 7.06
C GLY A 17 9.94 0.61 7.53
N SER A 18 8.81 0.87 6.87
CA SER A 18 7.82 1.85 7.35
C SER A 18 7.19 1.40 8.66
N ASN A 19 7.05 2.33 9.57
CA ASN A 19 6.22 2.16 10.76
C ASN A 19 4.74 2.40 10.42
N ARG A 20 3.87 2.16 11.40
CA ARG A 20 2.41 2.30 11.23
C ARG A 20 1.99 3.72 10.84
N GLU A 21 2.62 4.72 11.43
CA GLU A 21 2.29 6.14 11.23
C GLU A 21 2.62 6.59 9.81
N GLU A 22 3.73 6.11 9.24
CA GLU A 22 4.12 6.38 7.85
C GLU A 22 3.13 5.77 6.86
N VAL A 23 2.68 4.54 7.10
CA VAL A 23 1.68 3.88 6.26
C VAL A 23 0.34 4.61 6.32
N GLU A 24 -0.09 5.02 7.52
CA GLU A 24 -1.32 5.79 7.72
C GLU A 24 -1.24 7.17 7.04
N GLY A 25 -0.11 7.86 7.17
CA GLY A 25 0.14 9.14 6.50
C GLY A 25 0.07 9.03 4.97
N TYR A 26 0.67 7.99 4.40
CA TYR A 26 0.60 7.74 2.95
C TYR A 26 -0.84 7.46 2.46
N ILE A 27 -1.61 6.68 3.21
CA ILE A 27 -3.03 6.43 2.91
C ILE A 27 -3.81 7.76 2.94
N GLN A 28 -3.62 8.55 4.00
CA GLN A 28 -4.33 9.81 4.17
C GLN A 28 -3.98 10.82 3.06
N GLU A 29 -2.69 10.95 2.73
CA GLU A 29 -2.22 11.79 1.62
C GLU A 29 -2.83 11.36 0.28
N THR A 30 -2.90 10.05 0.02
CA THR A 30 -3.49 9.55 -1.22
C THR A 30 -4.99 9.83 -1.30
N ILE A 31 -5.70 9.76 -0.17
CA ILE A 31 -7.13 10.12 -0.09
C ILE A 31 -7.33 11.62 -0.33
N ASP A 32 -6.52 12.46 0.30
CA ASP A 32 -6.65 13.92 0.26
C ASP A 32 -6.30 14.48 -1.12
N THR A 33 -5.24 13.95 -1.74
CA THR A 33 -4.79 14.34 -3.08
C THR A 33 -5.66 13.77 -4.19
N ARG A 34 -6.33 12.64 -3.95
CA ARG A 34 -7.10 11.87 -4.95
C ARG A 34 -6.24 11.51 -6.17
N GLU A 35 -4.95 11.27 -5.95
CA GLU A 35 -3.98 11.00 -7.01
C GLU A 35 -4.21 9.60 -7.59
N GLU A 36 -4.67 9.54 -8.85
CA GLU A 36 -4.98 8.27 -9.52
C GLU A 36 -3.75 7.38 -9.72
N GLU A 37 -2.55 7.97 -9.83
CA GLU A 37 -1.28 7.27 -9.97
C GLU A 37 -0.86 6.51 -8.71
N ALA A 38 -1.39 6.88 -7.55
CA ALA A 38 -1.14 6.21 -6.27
C ALA A 38 -2.13 5.05 -5.99
N LEU A 39 -3.28 5.00 -6.68
CA LEU A 39 -4.29 3.94 -6.53
C LEU A 39 -3.73 2.52 -6.76
N PRO A 40 -2.91 2.26 -7.81
CA PRO A 40 -2.28 0.96 -7.99
C PRO A 40 -1.40 0.55 -6.80
N GLY A 41 -0.71 1.52 -6.19
CA GLY A 41 0.13 1.28 -5.01
C GLY A 41 -0.68 0.94 -3.77
N MET A 42 -1.79 1.66 -3.54
CA MET A 42 -2.72 1.37 -2.44
C MET A 42 -3.36 -0.01 -2.55
N GLY A 43 -3.70 -0.47 -3.77
CA GLY A 43 -4.22 -1.82 -3.97
C GLY A 43 -3.23 -2.91 -3.53
N ILE A 44 -1.93 -2.69 -3.76
CA ILE A 44 -0.87 -3.62 -3.35
C ILE A 44 -0.66 -3.57 -1.84
N LEU A 45 -0.67 -2.37 -1.24
CA LEU A 45 -0.65 -2.21 0.22
C LEU A 45 -1.80 -3.00 0.87
N PHE A 46 -3.01 -2.88 0.33
CA PHE A 46 -4.18 -3.62 0.79
C PHE A 46 -3.99 -5.13 0.66
N GLU A 47 -3.49 -5.63 -0.47
CA GLU A 47 -3.18 -7.06 -0.66
C GLU A 47 -2.21 -7.58 0.41
N VAL A 48 -1.17 -6.83 0.73
CA VAL A 48 -0.15 -7.21 1.72
C VAL A 48 -0.73 -7.22 3.13
N VAL A 49 -1.48 -6.17 3.51
CA VAL A 49 -2.16 -6.10 4.81
C VAL A 49 -3.13 -7.27 4.93
N TRP A 50 -4.00 -7.47 3.93
CA TRP A 50 -4.93 -8.59 3.87
C TRP A 50 -4.22 -9.94 3.99
N SER A 51 -3.11 -10.15 3.29
CA SER A 51 -2.35 -11.41 3.35
C SER A 51 -1.81 -11.70 4.75
N ARG A 52 -1.39 -10.65 5.48
CA ARG A 52 -0.82 -10.74 6.83
C ARG A 52 -1.87 -10.74 7.95
N SER A 53 -3.08 -10.25 7.67
CA SER A 53 -4.16 -10.18 8.63
C SER A 53 -4.71 -11.55 9.01
N ASP A 54 -5.07 -11.69 10.29
CA ASP A 54 -5.75 -12.87 10.79
C ASP A 54 -7.24 -12.92 10.36
N LYS A 55 -7.96 -13.99 10.75
CA LYS A 55 -9.38 -14.15 10.38
C LYS A 55 -10.30 -13.09 10.99
N THR A 56 -9.94 -12.54 12.15
CA THR A 56 -10.72 -11.52 12.85
C THR A 56 -10.50 -10.17 12.18
N GLU A 57 -9.25 -9.83 11.88
CA GLU A 57 -8.87 -8.60 11.20
C GLU A 57 -9.49 -8.54 9.80
N LYS A 58 -9.46 -9.63 9.03
CA LYS A 58 -10.10 -9.74 7.71
C LYS A 58 -11.62 -9.50 7.70
N GLY A 59 -12.30 -9.63 8.83
CA GLY A 59 -13.73 -9.33 8.93
C GLY A 59 -14.04 -7.84 9.08
N ILE A 60 -13.02 -7.03 9.36
CA ILE A 60 -13.12 -5.60 9.66
C ILE A 60 -12.64 -4.73 8.49
N ILE A 61 -11.70 -5.26 7.71
CA ILE A 61 -11.09 -4.62 6.53
C ILE A 61 -11.96 -4.91 5.29
#